data_AF-A0A7V9DD52-F1
#
_entry.id   AF-A0A7V9DD52-F1
#
_cell.length_a   1.000
_cell.length_b   1.000
_cell.length_c   1.000
_cell.angle_alpha   90.00
_cell.angle_beta   90.00
_cell.angle_gamma   90.00
#
_symmetry.space_group_name_H-M   'P 1'
#
loop_
_entity.id
_entity.type
_entity.pdbx_description
1 polymer ?
#
loop_
_entity_poly.entity_id
_entity_poly.type
_entity_poly.pdbx_seq_one_letter_code
_entity_poly.pdbx_strand_id
1 'polypeptide(L)'
;MSNQPTVSDMFRRALEMRAADPQGSLSDLKSKIVSEFKSGSFPSAAFLTIPEYDNIAPEEDWTAGLPIVLRGIQNEDWGDVAHGIVISLEQVENYPKQSGREDDPTKNWRDRRRRIAETEDQVFDKWLPEDLMAVAERNVKS
;
A
#
# COMPACT_ATOMS: atom_id res chain seq x y z
N MET A 1 0.83 27.75 2.22
CA MET A 1 0.74 26.35 2.68
C MET A 1 -0.62 25.85 2.25
N SER A 2 -0.70 25.03 1.21
CA SER A 2 -1.95 24.45 0.74
C SER A 2 -2.50 23.49 1.81
N ASN A 3 -3.57 23.90 2.50
CA ASN A 3 -4.31 23.10 3.50
C ASN A 3 -5.09 21.93 2.87
N GLN A 4 -4.62 21.39 1.74
CA GLN A 4 -5.29 20.34 1.00
C GLN A 4 -4.95 19.00 1.68
N PRO A 5 -5.95 18.26 2.19
CA PRO A 5 -5.70 16.97 2.83
C PRO A 5 -5.11 16.00 1.80
N THR A 6 -4.16 15.16 2.21
CA THR A 6 -3.65 14.08 1.38
C THR A 6 -4.41 12.79 1.63
N VAL A 7 -4.37 11.86 0.67
CA VAL A 7 -4.97 10.53 0.81
C VAL A 7 -4.36 9.77 1.99
N SER A 8 -3.04 9.89 2.19
CA SER A 8 -2.33 9.35 3.35
C SER A 8 -2.83 9.90 4.68
N ASP A 9 -3.14 11.20 4.77
CA ASP A 9 -3.66 11.81 5.99
C ASP A 9 -5.09 11.33 6.28
N MET A 10 -5.92 11.24 5.24
CA MET A 10 -7.27 10.68 5.37
C MET A 10 -7.25 9.23 5.84
N PHE A 11 -6.31 8.42 5.33
CA PHE A 11 -6.13 7.04 5.76
C PHE A 11 -5.67 6.94 7.22
N ARG A 12 -4.67 7.75 7.63
CA ARG A 12 -4.23 7.82 9.03
C ARG A 12 -5.38 8.20 9.96
N ARG A 13 -6.20 9.16 9.53
CA ARG A 13 -7.36 9.59 10.29
C ARG A 13 -8.43 8.51 10.41
N ALA A 14 -8.66 7.75 9.33
CA ALA A 14 -9.56 6.59 9.35
C ALA A 14 -9.09 5.51 10.36
N LEU A 15 -7.78 5.24 10.43
CA LEU A 15 -7.20 4.34 11.44
C LEU A 15 -7.45 4.82 12.87
N GLU A 16 -7.28 6.12 13.14
CA GLU A 16 -7.56 6.69 14.47
C GLU A 16 -9.04 6.55 14.86
N MET A 17 -9.96 6.85 13.92
CA MET A 17 -11.39 6.68 14.15
C MET A 17 -11.75 5.21 14.41
N ARG A 18 -11.10 4.29 13.70
CA ARG A 18 -11.30 2.85 13.86
C ARG A 18 -10.70 2.30 15.15
N ALA A 19 -9.56 2.81 15.59
CA ALA A 19 -8.98 2.49 16.88
C ALA A 19 -9.86 2.97 18.05
N ALA A 20 -10.51 4.13 17.88
CA ALA A 20 -11.46 4.65 18.87
C ALA A 20 -12.79 3.87 18.91
N ASP A 21 -13.20 3.27 17.79
CA ASP A 21 -14.44 2.48 17.67
C ASP A 21 -14.22 1.20 16.83
N PRO A 22 -13.57 0.16 17.40
CA PRO A 22 -13.19 -1.04 16.64
C PRO A 22 -14.37 -1.90 16.18
N GLN A 23 -15.51 -1.80 16.88
CA GLN A 23 -16.74 -2.54 16.57
C GLN A 23 -17.74 -1.72 15.74
N GLY A 24 -17.41 -0.45 15.44
CA GLY A 24 -18.23 0.43 14.63
C GLY A 24 -18.43 -0.10 13.21
N SER A 25 -19.55 0.26 12.59
CA SER A 25 -19.82 -0.15 11.21
C SER A 25 -18.92 0.63 10.23
N LEU A 26 -18.50 -0.03 9.15
CA LEU A 26 -17.72 0.61 8.09
C LEU A 26 -18.51 1.74 7.39
N SER A 27 -19.84 1.64 7.37
CA SER A 27 -20.74 2.68 6.87
C SER A 27 -20.70 3.95 7.75
N ASP A 28 -20.64 3.77 9.07
CA ASP A 28 -20.52 4.90 10.00
C ASP A 28 -19.14 5.55 9.90
N LEU A 29 -18.09 4.73 9.77
CA LEU A 29 -16.73 5.23 9.55
C LEU A 29 -16.65 6.06 8.26
N LYS A 30 -17.20 5.55 7.15
CA LYS A 30 -17.31 6.31 5.89
C LYS A 30 -17.99 7.65 6.10
N SER A 31 -19.12 7.67 6.80
CA SER A 31 -19.88 8.89 7.08
C SER A 31 -19.08 9.89 7.92
N LYS A 32 -18.34 9.42 8.93
CA LYS A 32 -17.43 10.24 9.75
C LYS A 32 -16.33 10.87 8.91
N ILE A 33 -15.66 10.10 8.05
CA ILE A 33 -14.62 10.59 7.13
C ILE A 33 -15.18 11.68 6.22
N VAL A 34 -16.31 11.44 5.55
CA VAL A 34 -16.94 12.45 4.70
C VAL A 34 -17.28 13.71 5.50
N SER A 35 -17.82 13.57 6.70
CA SER A 35 -18.20 14.73 7.53
C SER A 35 -17.01 15.61 7.92
N GLU A 36 -15.84 15.00 8.14
CA GLU A 36 -14.62 15.69 8.57
C GLU A 36 -13.93 16.40 7.39
N PHE A 37 -13.84 15.75 6.23
CA PHE A 37 -13.06 16.26 5.09
C PHE A 37 -13.87 17.03 4.04
N LYS A 38 -15.20 16.90 4.00
CA LYS A 38 -16.05 17.55 2.97
C LYS A 38 -15.96 19.07 2.94
N SER A 39 -15.53 19.70 4.03
CA SER A 39 -15.40 21.16 4.14
C SER A 39 -14.11 21.68 3.49
N GLY A 40 -13.16 20.80 3.18
CA GLY A 40 -11.92 21.10 2.50
C GLY A 40 -12.01 20.92 0.98
N SER A 41 -10.91 21.24 0.30
CA SER A 41 -10.72 20.89 -1.11
C SER A 41 -10.42 19.40 -1.28
N PHE A 42 -10.83 18.81 -2.40
CA PHE A 42 -10.49 17.43 -2.75
C PHE A 42 -8.98 17.19 -2.71
N PRO A 43 -8.50 16.00 -2.31
CA PRO A 43 -7.09 15.65 -2.37
C PRO A 43 -6.57 15.68 -3.81
N SER A 44 -5.30 16.01 -3.98
CA SER A 44 -4.66 16.00 -5.30
C SER A 44 -4.36 14.58 -5.74
N ALA A 45 -4.71 14.24 -6.99
CA ALA A 45 -4.36 12.97 -7.61
C ALA A 45 -2.84 12.76 -7.74
N ALA A 46 -2.03 13.83 -7.68
CA ALA A 46 -0.57 13.74 -7.70
C ALA A 46 0.01 13.04 -6.46
N PHE A 47 -0.76 12.95 -5.37
CA PHE A 47 -0.36 12.34 -4.10
C PHE A 47 -1.32 11.21 -3.69
N LEU A 48 -1.74 10.40 -4.67
CA LEU A 48 -2.57 9.21 -4.48
C LEU A 48 -1.74 8.06 -3.87
N THR A 49 -1.43 8.17 -2.58
CA THR A 49 -0.61 7.18 -1.86
C THR A 49 -1.23 6.86 -0.51
N ILE A 50 -0.91 5.68 0.02
CA ILE A 50 -1.21 5.24 1.38
C ILE A 50 0.14 4.84 1.99
N PRO A 51 0.37 5.03 3.31
CA PRO A 51 1.57 4.51 3.95
C PRO A 51 1.74 3.01 3.69
N GLU A 52 2.96 2.53 3.55
CA GLU A 52 3.25 1.11 3.30
C GLU A 52 2.78 0.23 4.48
N TYR A 53 2.03 -0.83 4.17
CA TYR A 53 1.60 -1.86 5.12
C TYR A 53 2.09 -3.26 4.73
N ASP A 54 3.22 -3.33 4.02
CA ASP A 54 3.92 -4.57 3.62
C ASP A 54 4.31 -5.50 4.78
N ASN A 55 4.19 -5.03 6.02
CA ASN A 55 4.34 -5.86 7.21
C ASN A 55 3.02 -6.51 7.65
N ILE A 56 1.86 -6.04 7.19
CA ILE A 56 0.52 -6.51 7.60
C ILE A 56 -0.21 -7.22 6.47
N ALA A 57 -0.21 -6.64 5.27
CA ALA A 57 -0.90 -7.14 4.08
C ALA A 57 -0.02 -6.93 2.83
N PRO A 58 -0.19 -7.70 1.76
CA PRO A 58 0.50 -7.45 0.50
C PRO A 58 0.05 -6.10 -0.11
N GLU A 59 0.90 -5.54 -0.99
CA GLU A 59 0.65 -4.26 -1.66
C GLU A 59 -0.70 -4.19 -2.35
N GLU A 60 -1.11 -5.28 -2.99
CA GLU A 60 -2.39 -5.41 -3.68
C GLU A 60 -3.60 -5.16 -2.76
N ASP A 61 -3.49 -5.56 -1.49
CA ASP A 61 -4.58 -5.45 -0.51
C ASP A 61 -4.60 -4.08 0.14
N TRP A 62 -3.45 -3.56 0.59
CA TRP A 62 -3.42 -2.25 1.26
C TRP A 62 -3.57 -1.08 0.29
N THR A 63 -3.39 -1.28 -1.01
CA THR A 63 -3.69 -0.29 -2.07
C THR A 63 -5.04 -0.49 -2.76
N ALA A 64 -5.80 -1.54 -2.42
CA ALA A 64 -7.00 -1.96 -3.16
C ALA A 64 -8.05 -0.87 -3.37
N GLY A 65 -8.14 0.10 -2.44
CA GLY A 65 -9.10 1.20 -2.55
C GLY A 65 -8.61 2.44 -3.31
N LEU A 66 -7.32 2.54 -3.65
CA LEU A 66 -6.77 3.68 -4.37
C LEU A 66 -7.45 3.98 -5.72
N PRO A 67 -7.83 2.98 -6.54
CA PRO A 67 -8.58 3.23 -7.78
C PRO A 67 -9.92 3.92 -7.53
N ILE A 68 -10.60 3.59 -6.42
CA ILE A 68 -11.87 4.21 -6.04
C ILE A 68 -11.64 5.63 -5.52
N VAL A 69 -10.57 5.84 -4.75
CA VAL A 69 -10.16 7.18 -4.33
C VAL A 69 -9.89 8.08 -5.54
N LEU A 70 -9.14 7.58 -6.53
CA LEU A 70 -8.85 8.30 -7.76
C LEU A 70 -10.15 8.67 -8.52
N ARG A 71 -11.07 7.71 -8.65
CA ARG A 71 -12.39 7.96 -9.24
C ARG A 71 -13.15 9.06 -8.50
N GLY A 72 -13.15 9.02 -7.16
CA GLY A 72 -13.78 10.04 -6.32
C GLY A 72 -13.14 11.42 -6.49
N ILE A 73 -11.82 11.50 -6.61
CA ILE A 73 -11.11 12.75 -6.90
C ILE A 73 -11.50 13.31 -8.27
N GLN A 74 -11.53 12.46 -9.30
CA GLN A 74 -11.85 12.86 -10.67
C GLN A 74 -13.31 13.32 -10.83
N ASN A 75 -14.23 12.72 -10.07
CA ASN A 75 -15.65 13.03 -10.10
C ASN A 75 -16.10 14.04 -9.03
N GLU A 76 -15.16 14.54 -8.22
CA GLU A 76 -15.46 15.41 -7.07
C GLU A 76 -16.52 14.79 -6.12
N ASP A 77 -16.38 13.49 -5.84
CA ASP A 77 -17.26 12.74 -4.93
C ASP A 77 -16.51 12.26 -3.67
N TRP A 78 -16.78 12.93 -2.55
CA TRP A 78 -16.25 12.55 -1.23
C TRP A 78 -16.72 11.17 -0.78
N GLY A 79 -17.89 10.72 -1.22
CA GLY A 79 -18.42 9.40 -0.94
C GLY A 79 -17.54 8.30 -1.51
N ASP A 80 -17.07 8.46 -2.74
CA ASP A 80 -16.12 7.54 -3.38
C ASP A 80 -14.73 7.62 -2.76
N VAL A 81 -14.23 8.83 -2.46
CA VAL A 81 -12.96 9.01 -1.75
C VAL A 81 -12.97 8.27 -0.41
N ALA A 82 -13.98 8.51 0.42
CA ALA A 82 -14.08 7.86 1.73
C ALA A 82 -14.29 6.34 1.59
N HIS A 83 -15.01 5.89 0.56
CA HIS A 83 -15.21 4.47 0.32
C HIS A 83 -13.91 3.74 -0.01
N GLY A 84 -13.07 4.31 -0.88
CA GLY A 84 -11.77 3.74 -1.20
C GLY A 84 -10.82 3.67 0.01
N ILE A 85 -10.84 4.69 0.87
CA ILE A 85 -10.10 4.66 2.14
C ILE A 85 -10.57 3.49 3.02
N VAL A 86 -11.89 3.33 3.16
CA VAL A 86 -12.48 2.26 3.97
C VAL A 86 -12.15 0.86 3.42
N ILE A 87 -12.16 0.67 2.10
CA ILE A 87 -11.77 -0.61 1.49
C ILE A 87 -10.33 -0.97 1.83
N SER A 88 -9.41 -0.02 1.65
CA SER A 88 -7.99 -0.26 1.93
C SER A 88 -7.77 -0.61 3.41
N LEU A 89 -8.48 0.07 4.31
CA LEU A 89 -8.47 -0.20 5.74
C LEU A 89 -9.02 -1.60 6.05
N GLU A 90 -10.17 -1.95 5.46
CA GLU A 90 -10.81 -3.24 5.65
C GLU A 90 -9.91 -4.40 5.19
N GLN A 91 -9.21 -4.26 4.06
CA GLN A 91 -8.27 -5.26 3.59
C GLN A 91 -7.12 -5.44 4.57
N VAL A 92 -6.51 -4.35 5.04
CA VAL A 92 -5.44 -4.40 6.05
C VAL A 92 -5.91 -5.06 7.36
N GLU A 93 -7.16 -4.81 7.79
CA GLU A 93 -7.72 -5.41 9.00
C GLU A 93 -8.09 -6.88 8.87
N ASN A 94 -8.62 -7.26 7.70
CA ASN A 94 -9.15 -8.60 7.48
C ASN A 94 -8.07 -9.56 7.02
N TYR A 95 -7.00 -9.08 6.38
CA TYR A 95 -5.92 -9.91 5.89
C TYR A 95 -5.33 -10.80 6.99
N PRO A 96 -4.94 -10.30 8.19
CA PRO A 96 -4.42 -11.18 9.26
C PRO A 96 -5.43 -12.21 9.75
N LYS A 97 -6.73 -11.88 9.72
CA LYS A 97 -7.82 -12.78 10.16
C LYS A 97 -8.05 -13.92 9.16
N GLN A 98 -7.88 -13.64 7.87
CA GLN A 98 -8.13 -14.58 6.78
C GLN A 98 -6.89 -15.39 6.40
N SER A 99 -5.72 -14.77 6.48
CA SER A 99 -4.44 -15.30 6.00
C SER A 99 -3.78 -16.30 6.98
N GLY A 100 -4.39 -16.60 8.13
CA GLY A 100 -3.85 -17.55 9.10
C GLY A 100 -2.58 -17.04 9.81
N ARG A 101 -1.67 -17.94 10.21
CA ARG A 101 -0.48 -17.62 11.03
C ARG A 101 0.32 -16.45 10.46
N GLU A 102 0.65 -15.50 11.31
CA GLU A 102 1.38 -14.30 10.92
C GLU A 102 2.81 -14.61 10.44
N ASP A 103 3.43 -15.64 10.99
CA ASP A 103 4.79 -16.10 10.71
C ASP A 103 4.87 -17.18 9.62
N ASP A 104 3.84 -17.34 8.80
CA ASP A 104 3.81 -18.36 7.76
C ASP A 104 4.88 -18.10 6.68
N PRO A 105 5.89 -18.99 6.51
CA PRO A 105 6.96 -18.83 5.53
C PRO A 105 6.49 -18.92 4.07
N THR A 106 5.24 -19.33 3.82
CA THR A 106 4.64 -19.28 2.48
C THR A 106 4.22 -17.86 2.07
N LYS A 107 4.17 -16.90 3.01
CA LYS A 107 3.87 -15.48 2.76
C LYS A 107 5.08 -14.74 2.20
N ASN A 108 5.41 -15.07 0.96
CA ASN A 108 6.53 -14.53 0.18
C ASN A 108 6.58 -12.99 0.10
N TRP A 109 5.44 -12.30 0.17
CA TRP A 109 5.36 -10.84 0.09
C TRP A 109 6.05 -10.11 1.26
N ARG A 110 6.16 -10.75 2.44
CA ARG A 110 6.90 -10.22 3.61
C ARG A 110 8.42 -10.30 3.45
N ASP A 111 8.91 -11.16 2.55
CA ASP A 111 10.32 -11.51 2.47
C ASP A 111 11.08 -10.54 1.53
N ARG A 112 11.33 -9.30 2.00
CA ARG A 112 12.08 -8.29 1.22
C ARG A 112 13.45 -8.79 0.74
N ARG A 113 14.09 -9.69 1.48
CA ARG A 113 15.38 -10.30 1.10
C ARG A 113 15.28 -11.12 -0.18
N ARG A 114 14.14 -11.78 -0.41
CA ARG A 114 13.90 -12.57 -1.61
C ARG A 114 13.71 -11.67 -2.83
N ARG A 115 12.95 -10.57 -2.69
CA ARG A 115 12.83 -9.55 -3.75
C ARG A 115 14.17 -8.89 -4.10
N ILE A 116 15.01 -8.61 -3.11
CA ILE A 116 16.36 -8.07 -3.33
C ILE A 116 17.23 -9.09 -4.06
N ALA A 117 17.26 -10.35 -3.62
CA ALA A 117 18.03 -11.41 -4.29
C ALA A 117 17.58 -11.64 -5.74
N GLU A 118 16.27 -11.71 -6.01
CA GLU A 118 15.74 -11.86 -7.37
C GLU A 118 16.06 -10.65 -8.27
N THR A 119 16.12 -9.44 -7.69
CA THR A 119 16.53 -8.23 -8.41
C THR A 119 18.05 -8.20 -8.66
N GLU A 120 18.83 -8.61 -7.67
CA GLU A 120 20.28 -8.75 -7.78
C GLU A 120 20.63 -9.76 -8.87
N ASP A 121 20.00 -10.94 -8.89
CA ASP A 121 20.22 -11.98 -9.91
C ASP A 121 19.94 -11.45 -11.33
N GLN A 122 18.83 -10.72 -11.53
CA GLN A 122 18.51 -10.10 -12.82
C GLN A 122 19.52 -9.01 -13.24
N VAL A 123 20.07 -8.28 -12.27
CA VAL A 123 21.10 -7.25 -12.52
C VAL A 123 22.45 -7.92 -12.82
N PHE A 124 22.80 -8.99 -12.12
CA PHE A 124 24.01 -9.77 -12.36
C PHE A 124 23.99 -10.38 -13.77
N ASP A 125 22.90 -11.01 -14.19
CA ASP A 125 22.76 -11.54 -15.55
C ASP A 125 22.88 -10.46 -16.62
N LYS A 126 22.33 -9.27 -16.37
CA LYS A 126 22.31 -8.17 -17.33
C LYS A 126 23.66 -7.47 -17.49
N TRP A 127 24.40 -7.31 -16.39
CA TRP A 127 25.66 -6.53 -16.37
C TRP A 127 26.91 -7.40 -16.37
N LEU A 128 26.78 -8.68 -16.00
CA LEU A 128 27.87 -9.64 -15.94
C LEU A 128 27.40 -11.02 -16.45
N PRO A 129 27.08 -11.15 -17.74
CA PRO A 129 26.69 -12.43 -18.33
C PRO A 129 27.74 -13.51 -18.07
N GLU A 130 27.32 -14.77 -18.06
CA GLU A 130 28.18 -15.94 -17.79
C GLU A 130 29.48 -15.93 -18.62
N ASP A 131 29.42 -15.44 -19.85
CA ASP A 131 30.58 -15.29 -20.73
C ASP A 131 31.64 -14.32 -20.19
N LEU A 132 31.24 -13.21 -19.54
CA LEU A 132 32.17 -12.26 -18.91
C LEU A 132 32.71 -12.79 -17.58
N MET A 133 31.89 -13.52 -16.81
CA MET A 133 32.33 -14.24 -15.60
C MET A 133 33.41 -15.27 -15.94
N ALA A 134 33.19 -16.07 -16.98
CA ALA A 134 34.15 -17.08 -17.43
C ALA A 134 35.49 -16.46 -17.90
N VAL A 135 35.45 -15.26 -18.47
CA VAL A 135 36.67 -14.50 -18.85
C VAL A 135 37.37 -13.92 -17.62
N ALA A 136 36.62 -13.39 -16.65
CA ALA A 136 37.18 -12.89 -15.40
C ALA A 136 37.86 -14.01 -14.57
N GLU A 137 37.22 -15.17 -14.45
CA GLU A 137 37.79 -16.32 -13.74
C GLU A 137 39.05 -16.89 -14.42
N ARG A 138 39.12 -16.82 -15.75
CA ARG A 138 40.34 -17.20 -16.50
C ARG A 138 41.49 -16.23 -16.29
N ASN A 139 41.22 -14.94 -16.12
CA ASN A 139 42.25 -13.93 -15.90
C ASN A 139 42.78 -13.89 -14.46
N VAL A 140 42.02 -14.38 -13.47
CA VAL A 140 42.45 -14.46 -12.07
C VAL A 140 43.32 -15.69 -11.76
N LYS A 141 43.31 -16.72 -12.63
CA LYS A 141 44.14 -17.93 -12.51
C LYS A 141 45.45 -17.89 -13.33
N SER A 142 45.83 -16.74 -13.89
CA SER A 142 47.18 -16.49 -14.45
C SER A 142 48.06 -15.76 -13.44
#